data_AF-X6H5M5-F1
#
_entry.id   AF-X6H5M5-F1
#
_cell.length_a   1.000
_cell.length_b   1.000
_cell.length_c   1.000
_cell.angle_alpha   90.00
_cell.angle_beta   90.00
_cell.angle_gamma   90.00
#
_symmetry.space_group_name_H-M   'P 1'
#
loop_
_entity.id
_entity.type
_entity.pdbx_description
1 polymer ?
#
loop_
_entity_poly.entity_id
_entity_poly.type
_entity_poly.pdbx_seq_one_letter_code
_entity_poly.pdbx_strand_id
1 'polypeptide(L)'
;MRTDIVVLACTHYPFLANRMRKTAPWPVDWIDPAEAIARRALSLLPAVDGPLPQSEPDIAVFTSGKADFAISRLMQGFGLSAR
;
A
#
# COMPACT_ATOMS: atom_id res chain seq x y z
N MET A 1 -5.45 -29.74 12.26
CA MET A 1 -5.23 -28.32 12.59
C MET A 1 -5.32 -27.52 11.30
N ARG A 2 -6.00 -26.36 11.28
CA ARG A 2 -6.10 -25.47 10.12
C ARG A 2 -5.53 -24.11 10.51
N THR A 3 -4.95 -23.40 9.54
CA THR A 3 -4.46 -22.03 9.72
C THR A 3 -5.64 -21.09 9.97
N ASP A 4 -5.57 -20.31 11.05
CA ASP A 4 -6.57 -19.35 11.49
C ASP A 4 -6.26 -17.91 11.01
N ILE A 5 -4.98 -17.59 10.81
CA ILE A 5 -4.53 -16.26 10.37
C ILE A 5 -3.51 -16.35 9.22
N VAL A 6 -3.66 -15.51 8.21
CA VAL A 6 -2.71 -15.33 7.10
C VAL A 6 -2.25 -13.87 7.02
N VAL A 7 -0.94 -13.65 7.06
CA VAL A 7 -0.33 -12.32 6.88
C VAL A 7 -0.01 -12.08 5.40
N LEU A 8 -0.37 -10.90 4.90
CA LEU A 8 -0.05 -10.47 3.53
C LEU A 8 1.42 -10.03 3.44
N ALA A 9 2.32 -11.00 3.31
CA ALA A 9 3.77 -10.78 3.35
C ALA A 9 4.41 -10.22 2.06
N CYS A 10 3.62 -9.98 1.02
CA CYS A 10 4.05 -9.29 -0.20
C CYS A 10 3.18 -8.05 -0.40
N THR A 11 3.79 -6.92 -0.73
CA THR A 11 3.12 -5.62 -0.91
C THR A 11 2.10 -5.61 -2.05
N HIS A 12 2.08 -6.64 -2.91
CA HIS A 12 1.08 -6.81 -3.97
C HIS A 12 -0.21 -7.51 -3.49
N TYR A 13 -0.15 -8.26 -2.40
CA TYR A 13 -1.27 -9.09 -1.96
C TYR A 13 -2.49 -8.34 -1.40
N PRO A 14 -2.36 -7.13 -0.81
CA PRO A 14 -3.53 -6.33 -0.42
C PRO A 14 -4.53 -6.11 -1.57
N PHE A 15 -4.06 -5.93 -2.80
CA PHE A 15 -4.91 -5.78 -4.00
C PHE A 15 -5.74 -7.03 -4.32
N LEU A 16 -5.30 -8.20 -3.87
CA LEU A 16 -5.96 -9.49 -4.09
C LEU A 16 -6.76 -9.97 -2.86
N ALA A 17 -6.70 -9.26 -1.73
CA ALA A 17 -7.26 -9.71 -0.45
C ALA A 17 -8.76 -10.05 -0.55
N ASN A 18 -9.53 -9.26 -1.28
CA ASN A 18 -10.96 -9.53 -1.50
C ASN A 18 -11.22 -10.82 -2.30
N ARG A 19 -10.34 -11.18 -3.24
CA ARG A 19 -10.44 -12.44 -3.99
C ARG A 19 -10.03 -13.60 -3.10
N MET A 20 -8.91 -13.47 -2.39
CA MET A 20 -8.39 -14.51 -1.50
C MET A 20 -9.38 -14.87 -0.38
N ARG A 21 -10.07 -13.86 0.21
CA ARG A 21 -11.15 -14.08 1.19
C ARG A 21 -12.31 -14.89 0.60
N LYS A 22 -12.73 -14.59 -0.63
CA LYS A 22 -13.84 -15.28 -1.30
C LYS A 22 -13.52 -16.72 -1.68
N THR A 23 -12.25 -17.01 -1.95
CA THR A 23 -11.78 -18.34 -2.34
C THR A 23 -11.21 -19.14 -1.16
N ALA A 24 -11.28 -18.61 0.06
CA ALA A 24 -10.71 -19.27 1.22
C ALA A 24 -11.43 -20.60 1.49
N PRO A 25 -10.71 -21.72 1.60
CA PRO A 25 -11.31 -23.05 1.82
C PRO A 25 -11.94 -23.23 3.21
N TRP A 26 -11.66 -22.30 4.13
CA TRP A 26 -12.26 -22.20 5.46
C TRP A 26 -12.17 -20.75 5.97
N PRO A 27 -12.92 -20.38 7.03
CA PRO A 27 -12.80 -19.07 7.65
C PRO A 27 -11.37 -18.83 8.15
N VAL A 28 -10.75 -17.77 7.66
CA VAL A 28 -9.37 -17.38 8.00
C VAL A 28 -9.28 -15.86 8.03
N ASP A 29 -8.58 -15.33 9.02
CA ASP A 29 -8.36 -13.90 9.17
C ASP A 29 -7.15 -13.45 8.35
N TRP A 30 -7.24 -12.25 7.80
CA TRP A 30 -6.23 -11.70 6.90
C TRP A 30 -5.63 -10.44 7.51
N ILE A 31 -4.31 -10.41 7.68
CA ILE A 31 -3.59 -9.26 8.24
C ILE A 31 -2.82 -8.55 7.13
N ASP A 32 -3.13 -7.28 6.90
CA ASP A 32 -2.32 -6.38 6.08
C ASP A 32 -1.34 -5.59 6.99
N PRO A 33 -0.01 -5.75 6.83
CA PRO A 33 0.95 -5.03 7.66
C PRO A 33 1.12 -3.55 7.31
N ALA A 34 0.52 -3.04 6.23
CA ALA A 34 0.77 -1.68 5.72
C ALA A 34 0.56 -0.57 6.77
N GLU A 35 -0.49 -0.65 7.58
CA GLU A 35 -0.77 0.35 8.62
C GLU A 35 0.32 0.37 9.71
N ALA A 36 0.76 -0.81 10.16
CA ALA A 36 1.82 -0.93 11.15
C ALA A 36 3.15 -0.38 10.61
N ILE A 37 3.43 -0.61 9.32
CA ILE A 37 4.59 -0.05 8.62
C ILE A 37 4.49 1.47 8.56
N ALA A 38 3.32 2.05 8.24
CA ALA A 38 3.13 3.50 8.20
C ALA A 38 3.34 4.15 9.58
N ARG A 39 2.78 3.57 10.65
CA ARG A 39 2.99 4.02 12.03
C ARG A 39 4.47 3.94 12.42
N ARG A 40 5.15 2.85 12.03
CA ARG A 40 6.58 2.69 12.29
C ARG A 40 7.40 3.73 11.55
N ALA A 41 7.11 3.97 10.27
CA ALA A 41 7.78 5.01 9.48
C ALA A 41 7.63 6.38 10.14
N LEU A 42 6.41 6.75 10.57
CA LEU A 42 6.16 8.00 11.28
C LEU A 42 6.96 8.08 12.60
N SER A 43 7.02 7.00 13.38
CA SER A 43 7.77 6.98 14.65
C SER A 43 9.28 7.17 14.50
N LEU A 44 9.82 6.94 13.29
CA LEU A 44 11.24 7.12 12.98
C LEU A 44 11.56 8.53 12.47
N LEU A 45 10.54 9.30 12.07
CA LEU A 45 10.74 10.69 11.64
C LEU A 45 11.02 11.58 12.86
N PRO A 46 11.93 12.56 12.75
CA PRO A 46 12.10 13.56 13.79
C PRO A 46 10.82 14.39 13.95
N ALA A 47 10.63 14.97 15.14
CA ALA A 47 9.59 15.97 15.31
C ALA A 47 9.84 17.12 14.33
N VAL A 48 8.81 17.49 13.56
CA VAL A 48 8.86 18.65 12.69
C VAL A 48 8.40 19.85 13.51
N ASP A 49 9.35 20.70 13.89
CA ASP A 49 9.04 21.98 14.53
C ASP A 49 8.77 23.02 13.44
N GLY A 50 7.52 23.48 13.35
CA GLY A 50 7.09 24.54 12.43
C GLY A 50 6.11 24.09 11.35
N PRO A 51 5.67 25.01 10.47
CA PRO A 51 4.72 24.70 9.41
C PRO A 51 5.33 23.69 8.43
N LEU A 52 4.55 22.68 8.04
CA LEU A 52 4.93 21.82 6.92
C LEU A 52 5.12 22.68 5.67
N PRO A 53 6.20 22.48 4.88
CA PRO A 53 6.37 23.16 3.60
C PRO A 53 5.11 23.01 2.74
N GLN A 54 4.82 24.00 1.89
CA GLN A 54 3.80 23.82 0.85
C GLN A 54 4.14 22.54 0.07
N SER A 55 3.22 21.57 0.13
CA SER A 55 3.45 20.26 -0.46
C SER A 55 3.54 20.41 -1.97
N GLU A 56 4.69 20.04 -2.52
CA GLU A 56 4.76 19.63 -3.92
C GLU A 56 3.72 18.51 -4.16
N PRO A 57 3.19 18.38 -5.39
CA PRO A 57 2.27 17.29 -5.71
C PRO A 57 2.97 15.94 -5.46
N ASP A 58 2.24 14.99 -4.87
CA ASP A 58 2.76 13.64 -4.70
C ASP A 58 2.96 12.97 -6.07
N ILE A 59 4.13 12.39 -6.31
CA ILE A 59 4.53 11.84 -7.60
C ILE A 59 4.67 10.33 -7.57
N ALA A 60 4.35 9.68 -8.69
CA ALA A 60 4.70 8.28 -8.96
C ALA A 60 5.89 8.22 -9.92
N VAL A 61 6.91 7.45 -9.56
CA VAL A 61 8.15 7.26 -10.34
C VAL A 61 8.22 5.83 -10.86
N PHE A 62 8.44 5.66 -12.16
CA PHE A 62 8.51 4.36 -12.83
C PHE A 62 9.94 4.03 -13.28
N THR A 63 10.46 2.88 -12.86
CA THR A 63 11.85 2.49 -13.15
C THR A 63 12.02 1.70 -14.45
N SER A 64 10.96 1.07 -14.96
CA SER A 64 10.99 0.24 -16.18
C SER A 64 10.67 1.00 -17.47
N GLY A 65 10.30 2.28 -17.38
CA GLY A 65 9.89 3.12 -18.51
C GLY A 65 8.55 2.72 -19.16
N LYS A 66 7.77 1.82 -18.54
CA LYS A 66 6.52 1.27 -19.09
C LYS A 66 5.32 1.60 -18.21
N ALA A 67 5.03 2.89 -18.02
CA ALA A 67 3.79 3.31 -17.38
C ALA A 67 2.66 3.35 -18.41
N ASP A 68 1.92 2.25 -18.52
CA ASP A 68 0.73 2.23 -19.37
C ASP A 68 -0.44 3.01 -18.74
N PHE A 69 -1.53 3.16 -19.49
CA PHE A 69 -2.71 3.89 -19.05
C PHE A 69 -3.33 3.31 -17.77
N ALA A 70 -3.35 1.98 -17.63
CA ALA A 70 -3.96 1.32 -16.48
C ALA A 70 -3.17 1.60 -15.20
N ILE A 71 -1.84 1.53 -15.28
CA ILE A 71 -0.94 1.84 -14.16
C ILE A 71 -1.03 3.33 -13.80
N SER A 72 -1.04 4.22 -14.80
CA SER A 72 -1.16 5.67 -14.56
C SER A 72 -2.47 6.03 -13.87
N ARG A 73 -3.58 5.43 -14.30
CA ARG A 73 -4.90 5.63 -13.68
C ARG A 73 -4.95 5.07 -12.26
N LEU A 74 -4.29 3.94 -12.00
CA LEU A 74 -4.20 3.38 -10.65
C LEU A 74 -3.48 4.35 -9.70
N MET A 75 -2.35 4.92 -10.12
CA MET A 75 -1.59 5.89 -9.33
C MET A 75 -2.41 7.16 -9.03
N GLN A 76 -3.15 7.66 -10.01
CA GLN A 76 -4.09 8.78 -9.79
C GLN A 76 -5.16 8.45 -8.75
N GLY A 77 -5.64 7.21 -8.69
CA GLY A 77 -6.56 6.73 -7.66
C GLY A 77 -5.98 6.78 -6.24
N PHE A 78 -4.65 6.78 -6.11
CA PHE A 78 -3.93 6.98 -4.85
C PHE A 78 -3.56 8.45 -4.56
N GLY A 79 -3.96 9.39 -5.42
CA GLY A 79 -3.60 10.80 -5.31
C GLY A 79 -2.21 11.12 -5.88
N LEU A 80 -1.56 10.18 -6.57
CA LEU A 80 -0.22 10.34 -7.12
C LEU A 80 -0.28 10.76 -8.60
N SER A 81 0.54 11.74 -8.97
CA SER A 81 0.72 12.15 -10.36
C SER A 81 1.85 11.34 -11.00
N ALA A 82 1.53 10.60 -12.08
CA ALA A 82 2.53 9.91 -12.88
C ALA A 82 3.49 10.92 -13.53
N ARG A 83 4.79 10.73 -13.32
CA ARG A 83 5.86 11.46 -14.03
C ARG A 83 6.55 10.56 -15.05
#